data_AF-A0A3A0BDS7-F1
#
_entry.id   AF-A0A3A0BDS7-F1
#
_cell.length_a   1.000
_cell.length_b   1.000
_cell.length_c   1.000
_cell.angle_alpha   90.00
_cell.angle_beta   90.00
_cell.angle_gamma   90.00
#
_symmetry.space_group_name_H-M   'P 1'
#
loop_
_entity.id
_entity.type
_entity.pdbx_description
1 polymer ?
#
loop_
_entity_poly.entity_id
_entity_poly.type
_entity_poly.pdbx_seq_one_letter_code
_entity_poly.pdbx_strand_id
1 'polypeptide(L)'
;MKNLLTILFVLSQLTLLVPENVVSQSVEQEWVVRTQHQYDTYPSKIELDGEGNVIIVGYERIPDGTRFLILKYSSNDNLIWKRYMNDSPNVYGYTRDLSLDDSNNIYVLGNTSTALP
;
A
#
# COMPACT_ATOMS: atom_id res chain seq x y z
N MET A 1 45.81 -33.64 -43.97
CA MET A 1 45.22 -33.83 -42.63
C MET A 1 45.05 -32.54 -41.81
N LYS A 2 45.10 -31.33 -42.39
CA LYS A 2 44.87 -30.07 -41.63
C LYS A 2 43.63 -29.28 -42.05
N ASN A 3 42.88 -29.75 -43.07
CA ASN A 3 41.75 -28.99 -43.63
C ASN A 3 40.39 -29.72 -43.48
N LEU A 4 40.34 -30.84 -42.74
CA LEU A 4 39.08 -31.58 -42.50
C LEU A 4 38.46 -31.26 -41.12
N LEU A 5 39.24 -30.70 -40.19
CA LEU A 5 38.76 -30.38 -38.84
C LEU A 5 38.04 -29.02 -38.74
N THR A 6 38.27 -28.11 -39.70
CA THR A 6 37.67 -26.76 -39.67
C THR A 6 36.24 -26.73 -40.21
N ILE A 7 35.81 -27.74 -40.97
CA ILE A 7 34.47 -27.78 -41.58
C ILE A 7 33.41 -28.34 -40.61
N LEU A 8 33.81 -28.98 -39.50
CA LEU A 8 32.87 -29.53 -38.50
C LEU A 8 32.53 -28.58 -37.35
N PHE A 9 33.16 -27.39 -37.26
CA PHE A 9 32.89 -26.44 -36.17
C PHE A 9 31.96 -25.28 -36.53
N VAL A 10 31.56 -25.13 -37.79
CA VAL A 10 30.65 -24.06 -38.24
C VAL A 10 29.18 -24.51 -38.22
N LEU A 11 28.89 -25.76 -37.81
CA LEU A 11 27.53 -26.32 -37.78
C LEU A 11 26.95 -26.52 -36.38
N SER A 12 27.63 -26.12 -35.29
CA SER A 12 27.11 -26.29 -33.92
C SER A 12 26.58 -25.01 -33.27
N GLN A 13 26.65 -23.85 -33.93
CA GLN A 13 26.03 -22.62 -33.43
C GLN A 13 24.88 -22.19 -34.33
N LEU A 14 23.96 -23.12 -34.59
CA LEU A 14 22.56 -22.75 -34.75
C LEU A 14 22.01 -22.59 -33.33
N THR A 15 22.27 -21.45 -32.68
CA THR A 15 21.52 -21.07 -31.49
C THR A 15 20.06 -20.98 -31.93
N LEU A 16 19.26 -21.96 -31.51
CA LEU A 16 17.81 -21.88 -31.63
C LEU A 16 17.40 -20.51 -31.07
N LEU A 17 16.67 -19.72 -31.86
CA LEU A 17 15.75 -18.74 -31.30
C LEU A 17 14.82 -19.56 -30.39
N VAL A 18 15.10 -19.56 -29.09
CA VAL A 18 14.05 -19.82 -28.12
C VAL A 18 13.07 -18.68 -28.35
N PRO A 19 11.82 -18.92 -28.79
CA PRO A 19 10.85 -17.84 -28.78
C PRO A 19 10.88 -17.30 -27.36
N GLU A 20 11.08 -15.99 -27.20
CA GLU A 20 10.95 -15.32 -25.92
C GLU A 20 9.56 -15.67 -25.40
N ASN A 21 9.49 -16.71 -24.58
CA ASN A 21 8.34 -16.98 -23.77
C ASN A 21 8.33 -15.78 -22.84
N VAL A 22 7.57 -14.75 -23.21
CA VAL A 22 7.13 -13.71 -22.29
C VAL A 22 6.24 -14.44 -21.30
N VAL A 23 6.85 -15.11 -20.33
CA VAL A 23 6.15 -15.63 -19.18
C VAL A 23 5.64 -14.38 -18.49
N SER A 24 4.34 -14.12 -18.59
CA SER A 24 3.71 -13.16 -17.70
C SER A 24 4.01 -13.64 -16.28
N GLN A 25 4.77 -12.87 -15.52
CA GLN A 25 4.94 -13.14 -14.10
C GLN A 25 3.55 -13.14 -13.48
N SER A 26 3.12 -14.29 -12.94
CA SER A 26 1.93 -14.33 -12.11
C SER A 26 2.23 -13.49 -10.87
N VAL A 27 1.56 -12.36 -10.72
CA VAL A 27 1.60 -11.58 -9.48
C VAL A 27 0.79 -12.37 -8.47
N GLU A 28 1.46 -13.19 -7.68
CA GLU A 28 0.87 -13.80 -6.50
C GLU A 28 0.94 -12.81 -5.35
N GLN A 29 -0.16 -12.71 -4.61
CA GLN A 29 -0.25 -11.83 -3.44
C GLN A 29 0.70 -12.35 -2.35
N GLU A 30 1.86 -11.69 -2.19
CA GLU A 30 2.89 -12.11 -1.24
C GLU A 30 2.42 -11.98 0.22
N TRP A 31 1.70 -10.91 0.54
CA TRP A 31 1.18 -10.69 1.89
C TRP A 31 -0.15 -9.94 1.87
N VAL A 32 -0.99 -10.22 2.87
CA VAL A 32 -2.13 -9.39 3.24
C VAL A 32 -2.25 -9.39 4.77
N VAL A 33 -2.15 -8.21 5.36
CA VAL A 33 -2.52 -7.97 6.76
C VAL A 33 -3.95 -7.44 6.78
N ARG A 34 -4.84 -8.13 7.50
CA ARG A 34 -6.20 -7.67 7.77
C ARG A 34 -6.31 -7.35 9.25
N THR A 35 -6.64 -6.10 9.57
CA THR A 35 -6.99 -5.75 10.94
C THR A 35 -8.46 -6.04 11.19
N GLN A 36 -8.76 -6.60 12.36
CA GLN A 36 -10.14 -6.71 12.80
C GLN A 36 -10.57 -5.39 13.44
N HIS A 37 -11.65 -4.84 12.91
CA HIS A 37 -12.31 -3.68 13.47
C HIS A 37 -13.72 -4.10 13.90
N GLN A 38 -14.22 -3.49 14.97
CA GLN A 38 -15.58 -3.74 15.44
C GLN A 38 -16.63 -3.30 14.40
N TYR A 39 -16.26 -2.34 13.55
CA TYR A 39 -17.11 -1.75 12.54
C TYR A 39 -16.38 -1.65 11.21
N ASP A 40 -17.14 -1.43 10.13
CA ASP A 40 -16.57 -1.25 8.80
C ASP A 40 -15.66 -0.02 8.75
N THR A 41 -14.43 -0.24 8.28
CA THR A 41 -13.44 0.82 8.04
C THR A 41 -13.28 1.11 6.57
N TYR A 42 -13.17 2.39 6.24
CA TYR A 42 -13.03 2.91 4.89
C TYR A 42 -11.75 3.75 4.82
N PRO A 43 -10.63 3.18 4.33
CA PRO A 43 -9.42 3.96 4.09
C PRO A 43 -9.68 4.99 2.98
N SER A 44 -9.13 6.19 3.14
CA SER A 44 -9.31 7.30 2.20
C SER A 44 -7.99 7.70 1.52
N LYS A 45 -6.88 7.67 2.26
CA LYS A 45 -5.54 7.98 1.73
C LYS A 45 -4.46 7.21 2.51
N ILE A 46 -3.35 6.93 1.83
CA ILE A 46 -2.16 6.28 2.35
C ILE A 46 -0.93 7.06 1.89
N GLU A 47 0.03 7.28 2.80
CA GLU A 47 1.32 7.93 2.52
C GLU A 47 2.45 7.27 3.33
N LEU A 48 3.70 7.54 2.95
CA LEU A 48 4.90 7.10 3.66
C LEU A 48 5.56 8.29 4.35
N ASP A 49 6.00 8.11 5.58
CA ASP A 49 6.85 9.09 6.25
C ASP A 49 8.33 8.94 5.83
N GLY A 50 9.19 9.86 6.27
CA GLY A 50 10.62 9.85 5.94
C GLY A 50 11.40 8.63 6.43
N GLU A 51 10.83 7.81 7.31
CA GLU A 51 11.42 6.54 7.80
C GLU A 51 10.84 5.32 7.06
N GLY A 52 9.92 5.51 6.12
CA GLY A 52 9.23 4.44 5.40
C GLY A 52 8.08 3.79 6.18
N ASN A 53 7.62 4.41 7.27
CA ASN A 53 6.43 3.97 7.96
C ASN A 53 5.18 4.32 7.12
N VAL A 54 4.21 3.41 7.12
CA VAL A 54 2.96 3.57 6.40
C VAL A 54 1.95 4.32 7.26
N ILE A 55 1.44 5.45 6.77
CA ILE A 55 0.39 6.22 7.44
C ILE A 55 -0.88 6.11 6.60
N ILE A 56 -1.95 5.61 7.21
CA ILE A 56 -3.27 5.46 6.58
C ILE A 56 -4.24 6.35 7.32
N VAL A 57 -5.00 7.14 6.56
CA VAL A 57 -6.17 7.86 7.06
C VAL A 57 -7.43 7.27 6.46
N GLY A 58 -8.50 7.26 7.25
CA GLY A 58 -9.81 6.81 6.83
C GLY A 58 -10.86 7.18 7.84
N TYR A 59 -11.98 6.48 7.80
CA TYR A 59 -13.00 6.57 8.82
C TYR A 59 -13.61 5.20 9.09
N GLU A 60 -14.18 5.04 10.27
CA GLU A 60 -14.89 3.87 10.70
C GLU A 60 -16.38 4.24 10.84
N ARG A 61 -17.28 3.43 10.27
CA ARG A 61 -18.72 3.67 10.31
C ARG A 61 -19.31 3.03 11.57
N ILE A 62 -19.57 3.85 12.59
CA ILE A 62 -20.21 3.40 13.83
C ILE A 62 -21.74 3.52 13.71
N PRO A 63 -22.55 2.91 14.60
CA PRO A 63 -24.01 2.87 14.47
C PRO A 63 -24.65 4.26 14.37
N ASP A 64 -24.07 5.25 15.03
CA ASP A 64 -24.57 6.61 15.17
C ASP A 64 -23.62 7.66 14.60
N GLY A 65 -22.77 7.31 13.62
CA GLY A 65 -21.87 8.30 13.02
C GLY A 65 -20.66 7.71 12.31
N THR A 66 -19.60 8.51 12.21
CA THR A 66 -18.29 8.08 11.74
C THR A 66 -17.19 8.53 12.69
N ARG A 67 -16.18 7.67 12.89
CA ARG A 67 -14.95 8.02 13.61
C ARG A 67 -13.80 8.14 12.64
N PHE A 68 -13.13 9.27 12.63
CA PHE A 68 -11.99 9.50 11.76
C PHE A 68 -10.81 8.76 12.33
N LEU A 69 -10.16 7.95 11.50
CA LEU A 69 -9.14 7.00 11.92
C LEU A 69 -7.82 7.33 11.24
N ILE A 70 -6.75 7.38 12.04
CA ILE A 70 -5.37 7.42 11.56
C ILE A 70 -4.63 6.22 12.12
N LEU A 71 -3.93 5.50 11.25
CA LEU A 71 -3.11 4.35 11.57
C LEU A 71 -1.67 4.65 11.12
N LYS A 72 -0.70 4.29 11.95
CA LYS A 72 0.71 4.25 11.55
C LYS A 72 1.25 2.83 11.73
N TYR A 73 1.75 2.25 10.66
CA TYR A 73 2.45 0.98 10.66
C TYR A 73 3.93 1.20 10.39
N SER A 74 4.79 0.39 11.00
CA SER A 74 6.20 0.30 10.63
C SER A 74 6.34 -0.25 9.21
N SER A 75 7.49 -0.03 8.58
CA SER A 75 7.85 -0.67 7.30
C SER A 75 7.83 -2.21 7.34
N ASN A 76 7.82 -2.81 8.54
CA ASN A 76 7.74 -4.25 8.78
C ASN A 76 6.33 -4.68 9.23
N ASP A 77 5.29 -3.98 8.77
CA ASP A 77 3.86 -4.28 8.99
C ASP A 77 3.34 -4.30 10.44
N ASN A 78 4.13 -3.85 11.41
CA ASN A 78 3.68 -3.71 12.80
C ASN A 78 2.89 -2.41 13.00
N LEU A 79 1.72 -2.47 13.63
CA LEU A 79 0.99 -1.27 14.04
C LEU A 79 1.79 -0.53 15.13
N ILE A 80 2.30 0.66 14.82
CA ILE A 80 2.99 1.54 15.78
C ILE A 80 1.96 2.22 16.65
N TRP A 81 0.95 2.85 16.04
CA TRP A 81 -0.15 3.46 16.77
C TRP A 81 -1.42 3.59 15.93
N LYS A 82 -2.53 3.77 16.66
CA LYS A 82 -3.86 4.04 16.12
C LYS A 82 -4.46 5.24 16.86
N ARG A 83 -5.06 6.17 16.14
CA ARG A 83 -5.72 7.36 16.70
C ARG A 83 -7.08 7.59 16.06
N TYR A 84 -8.05 7.94 16.89
CA TYR A 84 -9.31 8.50 16.42
C TYR A 84 -9.28 10.02 16.61
N MET A 85 -9.66 10.79 15.58
CA MET A 85 -9.74 12.26 15.71
C MET A 85 -11.07 12.72 16.32
N ASN A 86 -12.04 11.83 16.42
CA ASN A 86 -13.29 12.08 17.13
C ASN A 86 -13.81 10.79 17.78
N ASP A 87 -14.46 10.98 18.92
CA ASP A 87 -15.16 9.94 19.68
C ASP A 87 -16.64 10.27 19.91
N SER A 88 -17.09 11.44 19.44
CA SER A 88 -18.45 11.91 19.66
C SER A 88 -19.45 11.17 18.78
N PRO A 89 -20.55 10.65 19.37
CA PRO A 89 -21.66 10.09 18.60
C PRO A 89 -22.38 11.20 17.83
N ASN A 90 -23.14 10.83 16.81
CA ASN A 90 -23.90 11.73 15.93
C ASN A 90 -23.03 12.68 15.09
N VAL A 91 -21.73 12.42 14.99
CA VAL A 91 -20.86 13.10 14.03
C VAL A 91 -20.83 12.27 12.75
N TYR A 92 -21.30 12.88 11.66
CA TYR A 92 -21.15 12.31 10.31
C TYR A 92 -20.13 13.10 9.54
N GLY A 93 -19.16 12.40 8.96
CA GLY A 93 -18.11 13.01 8.18
C GLY A 93 -17.20 11.99 7.52
N TYR A 94 -16.28 12.50 6.71
CA TYR A 94 -15.32 11.68 5.98
C TYR A 94 -13.98 12.40 5.91
N THR A 95 -12.91 11.64 6.08
CA THR A 95 -11.57 12.06 5.65
C THR A 95 -11.49 12.00 4.12
N ARG A 96 -10.68 12.86 3.55
CA ARG A 96 -10.55 13.03 2.09
C ARG A 96 -9.11 12.93 1.64
N ASP A 97 -8.21 13.52 2.42
CA ASP A 97 -6.79 13.55 2.08
C ASP A 97 -5.92 13.58 3.32
N LEU A 98 -4.65 13.30 3.11
CA LEU A 98 -3.56 13.32 4.06
C LEU A 98 -2.35 13.90 3.34
N SER A 99 -1.58 14.74 4.04
CA SER A 99 -0.22 15.09 3.65
C SER A 99 0.70 15.09 4.86
N LEU A 100 1.99 14.90 4.59
CA LEU A 100 3.07 15.04 5.57
C LEU A 100 3.93 16.26 5.25
N ASP A 101 4.47 16.92 6.27
CA ASP A 101 5.59 17.85 6.08
C ASP A 101 6.94 17.13 6.27
N ASP A 102 8.05 17.84 6.02
CA ASP A 102 9.42 17.29 6.13
C ASP A 102 9.79 16.83 7.55
N SER A 103 9.03 17.26 8.56
CA SER A 103 9.19 16.81 9.96
C SER A 103 8.24 15.66 10.31
N ASN A 104 7.58 15.06 9.31
CA ASN A 104 6.58 14.01 9.44
C ASN A 104 5.35 14.42 10.29
N ASN A 105 5.02 15.71 10.36
CA ASN A 105 3.73 16.11 10.92
C ASN A 105 2.60 15.75 9.96
N ILE A 106 1.49 15.29 10.52
CA ILE A 106 0.36 14.73 9.78
C ILE A 106 -0.74 15.78 9.65
N TYR A 107 -1.09 16.13 8.41
CA TYR A 107 -2.18 17.04 8.10
C TYR A 107 -3.30 16.27 7.41
N VAL A 108 -4.49 16.28 7.98
CA VAL A 108 -5.65 15.55 7.45
C VAL A 108 -6.73 16.54 7.05
N LEU A 109 -7.30 16.32 5.87
CA LEU A 109 -8.44 17.08 5.36
C LEU A 109 -9.67 16.20 5.26
N GLY A 110 -10.83 16.82 5.46
CA GLY A 110 -12.10 16.12 5.46
C GLY A 110 -13.28 17.07 5.60
N ASN A 111 -14.46 16.48 5.73
CA ASN A 111 -15.68 17.22 6.02
C ASN A 111 -16.45 16.54 7.15
N THR A 112 -17.11 17.34 7.99
CA THR A 112 -17.95 16.87 9.09
C THR A 112 -19.24 17.67 9.13
N SER A 113 -20.29 17.07 9.67
CA SER A 113 -21.58 17.71 9.95
C SER A 113 -21.52 18.68 11.12
N THR A 114 -20.49 18.56 11.96
CA THR A 114 -20.23 19.41 13.14
C THR A 114 -18.74 19.70 13.25
N ALA A 115 -18.36 20.79 13.94
CA ALA A 115 -16.95 21.01 14.26
C ALA A 115 -16.43 19.87 15.17
N LEU A 116 -15.22 19.40 14.90
CA LEU A 116 -14.51 18.50 15.80
C LEU A 116 -13.81 19.34 16.89
N PRO A 117 -13.68 18.81 18.12
CA PRO A 117 -12.93 19.46 19.19
C PRO A 117 -11.44 19.59 18.90
#